data_AF-A0A9D9V3M6-F1
#
_entry.id   AF-A0A9D9V3M6-F1
#
_cell.length_a   1.000
_cell.length_b   1.000
_cell.length_c   1.000
_cell.angle_alpha   90.00
_cell.angle_beta   90.00
_cell.angle_gamma   90.00
#
_symmetry.space_group_name_H-M   'P 1'
#
loop_
_entity.id
_entity.type
_entity.pdbx_description
1 polymer ?
#
loop_
_entity_poly.entity_id
_entity_poly.type
_entity_poly.pdbx_seq_one_letter_code
_entity_poly.pdbx_strand_id
1 'polypeptide(L)'
;MILSRIILIIFASFTVILLPKVTFAQSCGDDYYRQTVNKSQCPSNKGCSNGCINSTGTDTVSCFWGGGACIGNIQPGPEYCQFGACTAGTRSCSVQINALGLVPVCSACPYGPWTDQSCGGGSCSSTEMQQTQSSSTATSVCQTKYRCVSSSSCAAPTDPKPTATPVPQNCSGTLCDGSSVVASPGQVVCGSPDAGGTCRTSQCNGSTGGWIYIGAACSATPTPPPGSTPTPTPPPGSTPTPVGPVPPVPPTNLIGSCNGTNTVNLSWTPGASDTYYELRVNNTTTGGWDGTCSGGGDFCATQGSPAYSFIGALNNTYSWWVHSCNSLGCTSPGTVGNTFTCLGGSTPTPTPTVAAPTPTTPAVPGALYKLRDASFYKLGNLSSTITPLSTIYDFSDTSPTIFNQGASGIVAAIGSINVGTGTVSSSGWSRANTTIPSTFTASSFKSYVMTNKSVTTVTDLSQILVSGLYYYNGDLTISSDIAPSNVVLIVNGNVTLRGTGGFTKSFNIFDRPFALVVAGTSTTPKTLTFGDSLTQANGLFIADTIAFSELSSSTTPLKITGNVTSSTPVAMTRNRGTSAPSLFIVFNPVSYVNLIDKLSVLRSSWTQIQ
;
A
#
# COMPACT_ATOMS: atom_id res chain seq x y z
N MET A 1 -15.54 -39.46 3.78
CA MET A 1 -15.55 -37.99 3.95
C MET A 1 -14.15 -37.55 4.34
N ILE A 2 -13.31 -37.18 3.37
CA ILE A 2 -11.96 -36.66 3.63
C ILE A 2 -11.86 -35.34 2.86
N LEU A 3 -11.93 -34.22 3.57
CA LEU A 3 -11.45 -32.95 3.06
C LEU A 3 -10.16 -32.63 3.80
N SER A 4 -9.05 -32.80 3.08
CA SER A 4 -7.69 -32.67 3.59
C SER A 4 -7.35 -31.20 3.83
N ARG A 5 -6.65 -30.92 4.94
CA ARG A 5 -6.20 -29.59 5.36
C ARG A 5 -5.07 -29.12 4.43
N ILE A 6 -5.36 -28.20 3.52
CA ILE A 6 -4.33 -27.48 2.75
C ILE A 6 -3.85 -26.30 3.61
N ILE A 7 -2.63 -26.40 4.15
CA ILE A 7 -1.94 -25.28 4.80
C ILE A 7 -1.09 -24.59 3.73
N LEU A 8 -1.53 -23.42 3.28
CA LEU A 8 -0.77 -22.55 2.38
C LEU A 8 0.27 -21.78 3.21
N ILE A 9 1.53 -22.20 3.17
CA ILE A 9 2.65 -21.46 3.78
C ILE A 9 3.15 -20.48 2.72
N ILE A 10 2.75 -19.22 2.87
CA ILE A 10 3.18 -18.10 2.03
C ILE A 10 4.56 -17.63 2.50
N PHE A 11 5.42 -17.23 1.56
CA PHE A 11 6.77 -16.74 1.84
C PHE A 11 6.82 -15.55 2.78
N ALA A 12 7.79 -15.60 3.69
CA ALA A 12 7.94 -14.80 4.90
C ALA A 12 6.86 -15.13 5.93
N SER A 13 7.30 -15.51 7.13
CA SER A 13 6.45 -15.83 8.28
C SER A 13 5.57 -14.63 8.68
N PHE A 14 4.47 -14.44 7.96
CA PHE A 14 3.33 -13.66 8.37
C PHE A 14 2.31 -14.65 8.93
N THR A 15 2.13 -14.64 10.24
CA THR A 15 0.85 -15.06 10.80
C THR A 15 -0.17 -14.03 10.34
N VAL A 16 -0.87 -14.29 9.24
CA VAL A 16 -2.07 -13.52 8.86
C VAL A 16 -3.16 -13.89 9.86
N ILE A 17 -3.36 -13.04 10.87
CA ILE A 17 -4.59 -13.09 11.66
C ILE A 17 -5.69 -12.51 10.78
N LEU A 18 -6.53 -13.38 10.22
CA LEU A 18 -7.74 -12.98 9.52
C LEU A 18 -8.73 -12.43 10.56
N LEU A 19 -8.82 -11.10 10.67
CA LEU A 19 -9.93 -10.46 11.37
C LEU A 19 -11.14 -10.35 10.42
N PRO A 20 -12.37 -10.50 10.94
CA PRO A 20 -13.57 -10.48 10.12
C PRO A 20 -13.77 -9.12 9.42
N LYS A 21 -14.25 -9.23 8.19
CA LYS A 21 -14.65 -8.18 7.24
C LYS A 21 -15.35 -7.00 7.93
N VAL A 22 -14.67 -5.86 8.04
CA VAL A 22 -15.32 -4.57 8.30
C VAL A 22 -15.87 -4.06 6.98
N THR A 23 -17.19 -4.07 6.85
CA THR A 23 -17.91 -3.49 5.71
C THR A 23 -17.93 -1.98 5.89
N PHE A 24 -17.21 -1.22 5.05
CA PHE A 24 -17.35 0.23 5.00
C PHE A 24 -18.57 0.59 4.16
N ALA A 25 -19.61 1.13 4.79
CA ALA A 25 -20.65 1.89 4.11
C ALA A 25 -20.10 3.28 3.80
N GLN A 26 -20.00 3.61 2.52
CA GLN A 26 -19.62 4.95 2.05
C GLN A 26 -20.87 5.84 2.16
N SER A 27 -20.92 6.73 3.15
CA SER A 27 -21.89 7.83 3.17
C SER A 27 -21.31 9.01 2.40
N CYS A 28 -21.95 9.39 1.29
CA CYS A 28 -21.75 10.70 0.69
C CYS A 28 -22.38 11.75 1.62
N GLY A 29 -21.55 12.57 2.25
CA GLY A 29 -21.98 13.76 2.99
C GLY A 29 -21.24 14.96 2.44
N ASP A 30 -21.98 15.83 1.75
CA ASP A 30 -21.55 17.18 1.39
C ASP A 30 -21.47 18.02 2.65
N ASP A 31 -20.31 18.61 2.96
CA ASP A 31 -20.22 19.70 3.94
C ASP A 31 -19.34 20.85 3.41
N TYR A 32 -20.03 21.97 3.19
CA TYR A 32 -19.52 23.29 2.82
C TYR A 32 -18.88 23.95 4.05
N TYR A 33 -17.55 24.17 4.05
CA TYR A 33 -16.93 25.04 5.06
C TYR A 33 -16.87 26.49 4.55
N ARG A 34 -17.74 27.36 5.09
CA ARG A 34 -17.53 28.82 5.09
C ARG A 34 -16.53 29.17 6.17
N GLN A 35 -15.38 29.75 5.82
CA GLN A 35 -14.58 30.51 6.78
C GLN A 35 -15.10 31.95 6.88
N THR A 36 -15.49 32.35 8.08
CA THR A 36 -15.63 33.76 8.47
C THR A 36 -14.36 34.14 9.23
N VAL A 37 -13.60 35.10 8.72
CA VAL A 37 -12.39 35.60 9.39
C VAL A 37 -12.72 36.90 10.10
N ASN A 38 -12.39 36.96 11.40
CA ASN A 38 -12.70 38.07 12.29
C ASN A 38 -11.84 39.32 11.99
N LYS A 39 -12.51 40.48 12.01
CA LYS A 39 -11.96 41.82 11.80
C LYS A 39 -11.52 42.41 13.15
N SER A 40 -10.39 41.96 13.69
CA SER A 40 -9.77 42.61 14.86
C SER A 40 -8.28 42.28 14.96
N GLN A 41 -7.48 42.87 14.07
CA GLN A 41 -6.04 43.08 14.27
C GLN A 41 -5.53 44.07 13.20
N CYS A 42 -5.88 45.35 13.37
CA CYS A 42 -5.14 46.46 12.81
C CYS A 42 -4.48 47.22 13.95
N PRO A 43 -3.18 47.48 13.90
CA PRO A 43 -2.62 48.73 14.40
C PRO A 43 -2.52 49.72 13.24
N SER A 44 -3.06 50.89 13.51
CA SER A 44 -3.12 52.11 12.72
C SER A 44 -1.74 52.74 12.42
N ASN A 45 -1.67 53.38 11.24
CA ASN A 45 -0.93 54.62 10.92
C ASN A 45 0.61 54.69 11.12
N LYS A 46 1.32 54.79 9.99
CA LYS A 46 2.34 55.80 9.58
C LYS A 46 2.97 55.27 8.28
N GLY A 47 2.88 55.91 7.13
CA GLY A 47 3.38 57.26 6.81
C GLY A 47 4.60 57.09 5.90
N CYS A 48 4.45 57.39 4.60
CA CYS A 48 5.54 57.37 3.63
C CYS A 48 6.63 58.37 3.98
N SER A 49 7.89 57.96 3.90
CA SER A 49 9.01 58.86 3.65
C SER A 49 10.18 58.12 2.99
N ASN A 50 10.70 58.77 1.95
CA ASN A 50 11.79 58.39 1.07
C ASN A 50 13.04 57.81 1.75
N GLY A 51 13.70 56.90 1.05
CA GLY A 51 15.07 56.47 1.33
C GLY A 51 15.62 55.62 0.19
N CYS A 52 16.12 56.28 -0.86
CA CYS A 52 16.96 55.64 -1.86
C CYS A 52 18.26 55.16 -1.19
N ILE A 53 18.60 53.87 -1.33
CA ILE A 53 19.98 53.40 -1.27
C ILE A 53 20.22 52.57 -2.54
N ASN A 54 21.13 53.08 -3.35
CA ASN A 54 21.84 52.32 -4.37
C ASN A 54 22.73 51.29 -3.67
N SER A 55 22.58 50.01 -3.96
CA SER A 55 23.72 49.10 -3.99
C SER A 55 23.64 48.22 -5.23
N THR A 56 24.52 48.53 -6.17
CA THR A 56 24.95 47.68 -7.27
C THR A 56 25.39 46.31 -6.74
N GLY A 57 24.72 45.25 -7.19
CA GLY A 57 25.11 43.87 -6.91
C GLY A 57 24.13 42.93 -7.58
N THR A 58 24.59 42.23 -8.60
CA THR A 58 23.85 41.20 -9.33
C THR A 58 23.49 40.06 -8.40
N ASP A 59 22.24 40.00 -7.93
CA ASP A 59 21.67 38.78 -7.36
C ASP A 59 20.41 38.40 -8.14
N THR A 60 20.48 37.21 -8.71
CA THR A 60 19.42 36.53 -9.45
C THR A 60 18.37 36.10 -8.44
N VAL A 61 17.26 36.85 -8.33
CA VAL A 61 16.09 36.42 -7.55
C VAL A 61 15.35 35.36 -8.36
N SER A 62 15.50 34.10 -7.96
CA SER A 62 14.67 33.00 -8.46
C SER A 62 13.34 33.01 -7.69
N CYS A 63 12.29 33.54 -8.31
CA CYS A 63 10.92 33.39 -7.80
C CYS A 63 10.38 32.02 -8.21
N PHE A 64 10.17 31.12 -7.23
CA PHE A 64 9.29 29.97 -7.39
C PHE A 64 7.83 30.46 -7.37
N TRP A 65 7.16 30.39 -8.52
CA TRP A 65 5.70 30.53 -8.59
C TRP A 65 5.03 29.23 -8.13
N GLY A 66 4.61 29.20 -6.88
CA GLY A 66 3.51 28.33 -6.44
C GLY A 66 2.19 28.93 -6.93
N GLY A 67 1.39 28.12 -7.61
CA GLY A 67 0.16 28.52 -8.25
C GLY A 67 -0.85 29.19 -7.31
N GLY A 68 -1.31 30.37 -7.70
CA GLY A 68 -2.43 31.08 -7.09
C GLY A 68 -2.74 32.32 -7.93
N ALA A 69 -3.68 32.22 -8.85
CA ALA A 69 -4.12 33.35 -9.65
C ALA A 69 -4.92 34.34 -8.78
N CYS A 70 -4.34 35.49 -8.47
CA CYS A 70 -5.08 36.66 -8.02
C CYS A 70 -5.59 37.43 -9.24
N ILE A 71 -6.91 37.50 -9.40
CA ILE A 71 -7.55 38.44 -10.34
C ILE A 71 -7.71 39.77 -9.60
N GLY A 72 -6.85 40.74 -9.91
CA GLY A 72 -6.99 42.13 -9.50
C GLY A 72 -7.17 43.01 -10.74
N ASN A 73 -8.30 43.72 -10.83
CA ASN A 73 -8.58 44.68 -11.89
C ASN A 73 -7.63 45.89 -11.77
N ILE A 74 -6.87 46.17 -12.83
CA ILE A 74 -6.13 47.42 -13.01
C ILE A 74 -6.90 48.28 -14.03
N GLN A 75 -7.21 49.52 -13.65
CA GLN A 75 -7.78 50.57 -14.51
C GLN A 75 -6.74 51.07 -15.54
N PRO A 76 -7.12 51.38 -16.79
CA PRO A 76 -6.16 51.79 -17.82
C PRO A 76 -5.87 53.29 -17.78
N GLY A 77 -4.58 53.65 -17.75
CA GLY A 77 -4.05 54.93 -18.24
C GLY A 77 -3.64 54.79 -19.72
N PRO A 78 -3.60 55.89 -20.49
CA PRO A 78 -3.59 55.83 -21.94
C PRO A 78 -2.16 55.73 -22.47
N GLU A 79 -1.84 54.73 -23.29
CA GLU A 79 -0.99 54.88 -24.48
C GLU A 79 -0.96 53.58 -25.30
N TYR A 80 -1.06 53.77 -26.62
CA TYR A 80 -1.26 52.84 -27.73
C TYR A 80 -0.73 51.40 -27.64
N CYS A 81 -1.63 50.43 -27.86
CA CYS A 81 -1.44 49.29 -28.76
C CYS A 81 -2.81 48.70 -29.15
N GLN A 82 -3.23 48.91 -30.40
CA GLN A 82 -4.40 48.24 -31.01
C GLN A 82 -4.07 46.77 -31.28
N PHE A 83 -4.70 45.82 -30.59
CA PHE A 83 -4.97 44.47 -31.12
C PHE A 83 -6.28 43.91 -30.55
N GLY A 84 -7.04 43.25 -31.43
CA GLY A 84 -8.49 43.05 -31.34
C GLY A 84 -9.02 42.21 -30.17
N ALA A 85 -10.30 42.48 -29.87
CA ALA A 85 -11.10 41.83 -28.85
C ALA A 85 -11.20 40.30 -29.05
N CYS A 86 -11.00 39.53 -27.98
CA CYS A 86 -11.56 38.18 -27.89
C CYS A 86 -13.08 38.28 -27.74
N THR A 87 -13.83 37.65 -28.63
CA THR A 87 -15.29 37.54 -28.53
C THR A 87 -15.66 36.60 -27.37
N ALA A 88 -16.79 36.88 -26.71
CA ALA A 88 -17.28 36.11 -25.57
C ALA A 88 -17.40 34.61 -25.89
N GLY A 89 -16.60 33.76 -25.21
CA GLY A 89 -16.71 32.29 -25.34
C GLY A 89 -15.44 31.48 -25.06
N THR A 90 -14.25 32.08 -24.99
CA THR A 90 -12.98 31.36 -24.76
C THR A 90 -12.64 31.26 -23.26
N ARG A 91 -12.38 30.04 -22.77
CA ARG A 91 -12.07 29.77 -21.34
C ARG A 91 -10.62 29.36 -21.04
N SER A 92 -9.72 29.30 -22.01
CA SER A 92 -8.30 29.03 -21.74
C SER A 92 -7.39 29.57 -22.84
N CYS A 93 -6.38 30.35 -22.45
CA CYS A 93 -5.23 30.72 -23.29
C CYS A 93 -3.99 30.07 -22.68
N SER A 94 -3.18 29.39 -23.50
CA SER A 94 -1.86 28.90 -23.09
C SER A 94 -0.77 29.61 -23.87
N VAL A 95 0.27 30.06 -23.17
CA VAL A 95 1.46 30.66 -23.77
C VAL A 95 2.45 29.54 -24.11
N GLN A 96 2.85 29.42 -25.37
CA GLN A 96 4.01 28.61 -25.75
C GLN A 96 5.21 29.52 -26.01
N ILE A 97 6.38 29.12 -25.49
CA ILE A 97 7.65 29.78 -25.75
C ILE A 97 8.34 29.00 -26.87
N ASN A 98 8.63 29.66 -27.99
CA ASN A 98 9.58 29.16 -28.98
C ASN A 98 10.73 30.17 -29.16
N ALA A 99 11.78 29.75 -29.87
CA ALA A 99 13.08 30.43 -29.94
C ALA A 99 13.08 31.83 -30.60
N LEU A 100 11.92 32.41 -30.91
CA LEU A 100 11.77 33.71 -31.57
C LEU A 100 10.81 34.69 -30.86
N GLY A 101 10.33 34.38 -29.66
CA GLY A 101 9.55 35.31 -28.82
C GLY A 101 8.08 34.92 -28.61
N LEU A 102 7.43 35.58 -27.65
CA LEU A 102 6.08 35.27 -27.16
C LEU A 102 4.99 35.59 -28.21
N VAL A 103 4.31 34.57 -28.72
CA VAL A 103 3.12 34.72 -29.57
C VAL A 103 1.91 34.08 -28.87
N PRO A 104 0.84 34.84 -28.57
CA PRO A 104 -0.40 34.26 -28.06
C PRO A 104 -1.13 33.53 -29.20
N VAL A 105 -1.27 32.21 -29.10
CA VAL A 105 -2.07 31.42 -30.03
C VAL A 105 -3.44 31.16 -29.39
N CYS A 106 -4.48 31.83 -29.90
CA CYS A 106 -5.86 31.48 -29.58
C CYS A 106 -6.33 30.45 -30.62
N SER A 107 -6.25 29.16 -30.31
CA SER A 107 -6.83 28.10 -31.13
C SER A 107 -8.21 27.72 -30.58
N ALA A 108 -9.27 28.20 -31.24
CA ALA A 108 -10.58 27.58 -31.10
C ALA A 108 -10.51 26.16 -31.69
N CYS A 109 -10.98 25.14 -30.97
CA CYS A 109 -11.18 23.80 -31.55
C CYS A 109 -12.52 23.82 -32.32
N PRO A 110 -12.54 23.85 -33.67
CA PRO A 110 -13.77 23.63 -34.40
C PRO A 110 -14.17 22.15 -34.25
N TYR A 111 -15.24 21.88 -33.50
CA TYR A 111 -15.84 20.55 -33.45
C TYR A 111 -16.74 20.36 -34.68
N GLY A 112 -16.58 19.23 -35.38
CA GLY A 112 -17.48 18.85 -36.47
C GLY A 112 -18.90 18.53 -35.98
N PRO A 113 -19.86 18.20 -36.86
CA PRO A 113 -21.19 17.75 -36.45
C PRO A 113 -21.12 16.47 -35.60
N TRP A 114 -22.14 16.24 -34.77
CA TRP A 114 -22.29 14.98 -34.05
C TRP A 114 -22.54 13.84 -35.04
N THR A 115 -21.90 12.69 -34.81
CA THR A 115 -22.10 11.46 -35.58
C THR A 115 -22.73 10.38 -34.71
N ASP A 116 -23.81 9.79 -35.22
CA ASP A 116 -24.56 8.71 -34.58
C ASP A 116 -23.73 7.42 -34.50
N GLN A 117 -23.83 6.72 -33.37
CA GLN A 117 -23.26 5.39 -33.14
C GLN A 117 -24.39 4.39 -32.87
N SER A 118 -24.05 3.19 -32.39
CA SER A 118 -25.03 2.16 -32.03
C SER A 118 -25.87 2.55 -30.80
N CYS A 119 -27.11 2.05 -30.76
CA CYS A 119 -27.95 2.09 -29.56
C CYS A 119 -27.30 1.29 -28.43
N GLY A 120 -27.30 1.85 -27.20
CA GLY A 120 -26.65 1.23 -26.04
C GLY A 120 -25.11 1.21 -26.06
N GLY A 121 -24.47 2.02 -26.92
CA GLY A 121 -23.01 2.18 -26.94
C GLY A 121 -22.47 3.01 -25.76
N GLY A 122 -21.30 2.63 -25.24
CA GLY A 122 -20.64 3.34 -24.14
C GLY A 122 -21.44 3.31 -22.84
N SER A 123 -21.77 4.49 -22.31
CA SER A 123 -22.56 4.67 -21.07
C SER A 123 -24.05 4.96 -21.32
N CYS A 124 -24.54 4.82 -22.56
CA CYS A 124 -25.94 5.10 -22.91
C CYS A 124 -26.84 3.88 -22.64
N SER A 125 -28.11 4.12 -22.28
CA SER A 125 -29.08 3.04 -22.10
C SER A 125 -29.43 2.37 -23.43
N SER A 126 -30.03 1.17 -23.39
CA SER A 126 -30.46 0.44 -24.60
C SER A 126 -31.47 1.20 -25.46
N THR A 127 -32.15 2.19 -24.89
CA THR A 127 -33.11 3.08 -25.57
C THR A 127 -32.49 4.38 -26.07
N GLU A 128 -31.19 4.59 -25.85
CA GLU A 128 -30.45 5.79 -26.24
C GLU A 128 -29.33 5.46 -27.23
N MET A 129 -29.09 6.41 -28.14
CA MET A 129 -28.01 6.36 -29.11
C MET A 129 -26.83 7.18 -28.62
N GLN A 130 -25.64 6.60 -28.64
CA GLN A 130 -24.41 7.36 -28.39
C GLN A 130 -24.09 8.21 -29.61
N GLN A 131 -23.79 9.49 -29.41
CA GLN A 131 -23.26 10.37 -30.45
C GLN A 131 -21.84 10.80 -30.07
N THR A 132 -20.98 10.93 -31.09
CA THR A 132 -19.57 11.35 -30.93
C THR A 132 -19.30 12.63 -31.72
N GLN A 133 -18.48 13.52 -31.18
CA GLN A 133 -18.04 14.75 -31.84
C GLN A 133 -16.52 14.87 -31.78
N SER A 134 -15.86 14.85 -32.94
CA SER A 134 -14.39 14.94 -33.07
C SER A 134 -13.96 16.29 -33.64
N SER A 135 -12.81 16.79 -33.19
CA SER A 135 -12.16 17.98 -33.76
C SER A 135 -11.51 17.64 -35.09
N SER A 136 -11.63 18.51 -36.10
CA SER A 136 -11.06 18.29 -37.43
C SER A 136 -9.57 18.68 -37.54
N THR A 137 -8.99 19.26 -36.50
CA THR A 137 -7.57 19.64 -36.48
C THR A 137 -6.71 18.54 -35.87
N ALA A 138 -5.75 18.03 -36.65
CA ALA A 138 -4.86 16.91 -36.31
C ALA A 138 -3.77 17.23 -35.25
N THR A 139 -3.89 18.35 -34.53
CA THR A 139 -2.99 18.69 -33.42
C THR A 139 -3.55 18.15 -32.11
N SER A 140 -2.73 17.39 -31.40
CA SER A 140 -3.04 16.39 -30.36
C SER A 140 -3.65 16.89 -29.03
N VAL A 141 -4.37 18.01 -29.01
CA VAL A 141 -4.84 18.65 -27.76
C VAL A 141 -6.37 18.75 -27.64
N CYS A 142 -7.14 18.61 -28.72
CA CYS A 142 -8.61 18.67 -28.64
C CYS A 142 -9.21 17.27 -28.33
N GLN A 143 -9.82 17.09 -27.16
CA GLN A 143 -10.48 15.84 -26.75
C GLN A 143 -11.81 15.59 -27.50
N THR A 144 -12.10 14.32 -27.82
CA THR A 144 -13.38 13.85 -28.36
C THR A 144 -14.50 13.96 -27.32
N LYS A 145 -15.69 14.41 -27.73
CA LYS A 145 -16.88 14.50 -26.87
C LYS A 145 -17.89 13.39 -27.16
N TYR A 146 -18.61 12.96 -26.13
CA TYR A 146 -19.67 11.96 -26.20
C TYR A 146 -20.95 12.49 -25.55
N ARG A 147 -22.12 12.09 -26.08
CA ARG A 147 -23.43 12.30 -25.43
C ARG A 147 -24.41 11.17 -25.77
N CYS A 148 -25.42 10.97 -24.93
CA CYS A 148 -26.53 10.07 -25.19
C CYS A 148 -27.74 10.87 -25.67
N VAL A 149 -28.40 10.42 -26.73
CA VAL A 149 -29.63 11.02 -27.24
C VAL A 149 -30.72 9.96 -27.37
N SER A 150 -31.94 10.31 -26.95
CA SER A 150 -33.11 9.48 -27.19
C SER A 150 -33.36 9.38 -28.70
N SER A 151 -33.37 8.18 -29.25
CA SER A 151 -33.66 7.95 -30.68
C SER A 151 -34.77 6.93 -30.84
N SER A 152 -35.76 7.24 -31.68
CA SER A 152 -36.83 6.31 -32.05
C SER A 152 -36.31 5.08 -32.80
N SER A 153 -35.10 5.14 -33.37
CA SER A 153 -34.44 3.97 -33.97
C SER A 153 -33.95 2.95 -32.93
N CYS A 154 -33.93 3.29 -31.64
CA CYS A 154 -33.55 2.41 -30.54
C CYS A 154 -34.76 1.78 -29.81
N ALA A 155 -35.93 1.73 -30.45
CA ALA A 155 -37.13 1.13 -29.86
C ALA A 155 -36.98 -0.41 -29.74
N ALA A 156 -37.31 -0.94 -28.57
CA ALA A 156 -37.36 -2.38 -28.34
C ALA A 156 -38.36 -3.04 -29.30
N PRO A 157 -38.01 -4.16 -29.96
CA PRO A 157 -38.93 -4.87 -30.85
C PRO A 157 -40.18 -5.30 -30.07
N THR A 158 -41.35 -4.97 -30.60
CA THR A 158 -42.63 -5.47 -30.08
C THR A 158 -42.87 -6.86 -30.67
N ASP A 159 -43.05 -7.85 -29.78
CA ASP A 159 -43.16 -9.26 -30.13
C ASP A 159 -44.57 -9.58 -30.70
N PRO A 160 -44.69 -10.13 -31.94
CA PRO A 160 -45.97 -10.57 -32.48
C PRO A 160 -46.44 -11.89 -31.84
N LYS A 161 -47.60 -11.82 -31.19
CA LYS A 161 -48.33 -12.95 -30.58
C LYS A 161 -48.57 -14.11 -31.58
N PRO A 162 -48.12 -15.35 -31.33
CA PRO A 162 -48.41 -16.50 -32.18
C PRO A 162 -49.58 -17.37 -31.68
N THR A 163 -50.27 -17.96 -32.65
CA THR A 163 -51.43 -18.87 -32.56
C THR A 163 -50.96 -20.34 -32.43
N ALA A 164 -51.68 -21.15 -31.64
CA ALA A 164 -51.42 -22.56 -31.32
C ALA A 164 -51.15 -23.46 -32.56
N THR A 165 -50.18 -24.37 -32.57
CA THR A 165 -50.16 -25.69 -31.91
C THR A 165 -48.75 -26.31 -32.05
N PRO A 166 -48.07 -26.85 -31.01
CA PRO A 166 -46.70 -27.36 -31.19
C PRO A 166 -46.60 -28.89 -31.21
N VAL A 167 -45.96 -29.40 -32.26
CA VAL A 167 -45.17 -30.64 -32.20
C VAL A 167 -43.81 -30.26 -31.58
N PRO A 168 -43.27 -30.99 -30.58
CA PRO A 168 -42.00 -30.61 -29.96
C PRO A 168 -40.87 -30.75 -30.98
N GLN A 169 -40.26 -29.63 -31.37
CA GLN A 169 -39.04 -29.62 -32.20
C GLN A 169 -37.82 -29.35 -31.33
N ASN A 170 -36.74 -30.12 -31.54
CA ASN A 170 -35.44 -29.85 -30.93
C ASN A 170 -34.80 -28.61 -31.57
N CYS A 171 -34.14 -27.77 -30.77
CA CYS A 171 -33.42 -26.61 -31.30
C CYS A 171 -31.98 -27.02 -31.63
N SER A 172 -31.55 -26.80 -32.88
CA SER A 172 -30.15 -26.89 -33.29
C SER A 172 -29.63 -25.51 -33.67
N GLY A 173 -28.50 -25.07 -33.11
CA GLY A 173 -27.90 -23.79 -33.45
C GLY A 173 -26.45 -23.66 -33.00
N THR A 174 -25.80 -22.57 -33.41
CA THR A 174 -24.42 -22.24 -33.04
C THR A 174 -24.43 -21.14 -31.99
N LEU A 175 -23.76 -21.36 -30.85
CA LEU A 175 -23.58 -20.36 -29.79
C LEU A 175 -22.63 -19.24 -30.25
N CYS A 176 -22.59 -18.14 -29.49
CA CYS A 176 -21.74 -16.98 -29.80
C CYS A 176 -20.24 -17.30 -29.81
N ASP A 177 -19.81 -18.40 -29.17
CA ASP A 177 -18.43 -18.89 -29.18
C ASP A 177 -18.13 -19.85 -30.35
N GLY A 178 -19.09 -20.03 -31.28
CA GLY A 178 -18.94 -20.90 -32.45
C GLY A 178 -19.26 -22.37 -32.19
N SER A 179 -19.60 -22.77 -30.96
CA SER A 179 -19.95 -24.16 -30.65
C SER A 179 -21.37 -24.51 -31.13
N SER A 180 -21.53 -25.67 -31.77
CA SER A 180 -22.84 -26.18 -32.18
C SER A 180 -23.51 -26.91 -31.02
N VAL A 181 -24.78 -26.60 -30.76
CA VAL A 181 -25.57 -27.21 -29.69
C VAL A 181 -26.91 -27.70 -30.20
N VAL A 182 -27.33 -28.86 -29.69
CA VAL A 182 -28.69 -29.40 -29.86
C VAL A 182 -29.30 -29.51 -28.47
N ALA A 183 -30.46 -28.90 -28.27
CA ALA A 183 -31.13 -28.89 -26.98
C ALA A 183 -32.62 -29.24 -27.12
N SER A 184 -33.14 -29.89 -26.07
CA SER A 184 -34.56 -30.21 -25.99
C SER A 184 -35.36 -28.96 -25.62
N PRO A 185 -36.65 -28.89 -26.00
CA PRO A 185 -37.60 -27.87 -25.54
C PRO A 185 -37.43 -27.50 -24.06
N GLY A 186 -37.22 -26.21 -23.76
CA GLY A 186 -37.11 -25.67 -22.41
C GLY A 186 -35.72 -25.75 -21.77
N GLN A 187 -34.76 -26.42 -22.41
CA GLN A 187 -33.41 -26.54 -21.90
C GLN A 187 -32.62 -25.23 -22.10
N VAL A 188 -31.93 -24.78 -21.04
CA VAL A 188 -31.09 -23.57 -21.04
C VAL A 188 -29.64 -23.98 -21.27
N VAL A 189 -28.96 -23.26 -22.16
CA VAL A 189 -27.53 -23.47 -22.43
C VAL A 189 -26.78 -22.16 -22.18
N CYS A 190 -25.70 -22.23 -21.41
CA CYS A 190 -24.76 -21.13 -21.20
C CYS A 190 -23.64 -21.24 -22.24
N GLY A 191 -23.44 -20.21 -23.06
CA GLY A 191 -22.25 -20.09 -23.90
C GLY A 191 -21.04 -19.58 -23.11
N SER A 192 -19.85 -19.82 -23.64
CA SER A 192 -18.63 -19.21 -23.09
C SER A 192 -18.71 -17.67 -23.21
N PRO A 193 -18.13 -16.91 -22.26
CA PRO A 193 -18.15 -15.45 -22.34
C PRO A 193 -17.51 -14.97 -23.65
N ASP A 194 -18.14 -13.99 -24.29
CA ASP A 194 -17.57 -13.32 -25.46
C ASP A 194 -16.32 -12.49 -25.07
N ALA A 195 -15.64 -11.88 -26.05
CA ALA A 195 -14.46 -11.04 -25.81
C ALA A 195 -14.74 -9.82 -24.89
N GLY A 196 -16.01 -9.51 -24.61
CA GLY A 196 -16.45 -8.50 -23.65
C GLY A 196 -16.76 -9.04 -22.24
N GLY A 197 -16.56 -10.35 -21.99
CA GLY A 197 -16.76 -10.98 -20.68
C GLY A 197 -18.23 -11.23 -20.31
N THR A 198 -19.17 -11.11 -21.25
CA THR A 198 -20.61 -11.26 -20.95
C THR A 198 -21.10 -12.65 -21.37
N CYS A 199 -21.46 -13.50 -20.41
CA CYS A 199 -22.12 -14.78 -20.71
C CYS A 199 -23.57 -14.54 -21.10
N ARG A 200 -23.97 -14.99 -22.30
CA ARG A 200 -25.36 -14.93 -22.77
C ARG A 200 -26.05 -16.27 -22.53
N THR A 201 -27.20 -16.27 -21.83
CA THR A 201 -28.06 -17.46 -21.69
C THR A 201 -29.14 -17.50 -22.77
N SER A 202 -29.26 -18.65 -23.44
CA SER A 202 -30.33 -18.93 -24.40
C SER A 202 -31.14 -20.14 -23.96
N GLN A 203 -32.47 -20.08 -24.08
CA GLN A 203 -33.39 -21.18 -23.84
C GLN A 203 -33.98 -21.67 -25.16
N CYS A 204 -34.00 -22.99 -25.37
CA CYS A 204 -34.65 -23.58 -26.54
C CYS A 204 -36.18 -23.42 -26.42
N ASN A 205 -36.78 -22.66 -27.33
CA ASN A 205 -38.24 -22.60 -27.45
C ASN A 205 -38.73 -23.78 -28.29
N GLY A 206 -39.20 -24.82 -27.62
CA GLY A 206 -39.73 -26.02 -28.27
C GLY A 206 -40.98 -25.81 -29.12
N SER A 207 -41.63 -24.65 -29.03
CA SER A 207 -42.77 -24.32 -29.90
C SER A 207 -42.35 -23.76 -31.26
N THR A 208 -41.15 -23.19 -31.37
CA THR A 208 -40.65 -22.58 -32.62
C THR A 208 -39.38 -23.25 -33.15
N GLY A 209 -38.76 -24.16 -32.39
CA GLY A 209 -37.44 -24.73 -32.70
C GLY A 209 -36.28 -23.71 -32.63
N GLY A 210 -36.57 -22.48 -32.18
CA GLY A 210 -35.61 -21.38 -32.11
C GLY A 210 -35.08 -21.11 -30.70
N TRP A 211 -33.94 -20.44 -30.62
CA TRP A 211 -33.32 -20.02 -29.36
C TRP A 211 -33.85 -18.64 -28.93
N ILE A 212 -34.36 -18.53 -27.70
CA ILE A 212 -34.78 -17.26 -27.08
C ILE A 212 -33.70 -16.82 -26.09
N TYR A 213 -33.30 -15.56 -26.18
CA TYR A 213 -32.40 -14.93 -25.20
C TYR A 213 -33.15 -14.62 -23.90
N ILE A 214 -32.66 -15.12 -22.76
CA ILE A 214 -33.33 -14.99 -21.45
C ILE A 214 -32.55 -14.14 -20.43
N GLY A 215 -31.50 -13.42 -20.86
CA GLY A 215 -30.73 -12.50 -20.01
C GLY A 215 -29.30 -12.97 -19.71
N ALA A 216 -28.65 -12.32 -18.74
CA ALA A 216 -27.24 -12.51 -18.36
C ALA A 216 -27.11 -13.24 -17.01
N ALA A 217 -27.65 -14.45 -16.90
CA ALA A 217 -27.72 -15.19 -15.63
C ALA A 217 -27.00 -16.55 -15.72
N CYS A 218 -25.68 -16.57 -15.92
CA CYS A 218 -24.85 -17.74 -15.64
C CYS A 218 -24.13 -17.54 -14.29
N SER A 219 -24.85 -17.69 -13.18
CA SER A 219 -24.25 -18.02 -11.89
C SER A 219 -25.11 -19.10 -11.25
N ALA A 220 -24.88 -20.34 -11.67
CA ALA A 220 -25.50 -21.52 -11.08
C ALA A 220 -24.41 -22.47 -10.60
N THR A 221 -24.23 -22.52 -9.28
CA THR A 221 -23.58 -23.63 -8.58
C THR A 221 -24.41 -24.91 -8.83
N PRO A 222 -23.79 -26.07 -9.12
CA PRO A 222 -24.53 -27.26 -9.54
C PRO A 222 -25.44 -27.80 -8.43
N THR A 223 -26.70 -28.04 -8.78
CA THR A 223 -27.70 -28.71 -7.94
C THR A 223 -27.50 -30.23 -7.98
N PRO A 224 -27.46 -30.95 -6.85
CA PRO A 224 -27.31 -32.41 -6.81
C PRO A 224 -28.62 -33.16 -7.14
N PRO A 225 -28.55 -34.47 -7.46
CA PRO A 225 -29.65 -35.24 -8.06
C PRO A 225 -30.82 -35.50 -7.09
N PRO A 226 -32.05 -35.73 -7.61
CA PRO A 226 -33.24 -35.90 -6.79
C PRO A 226 -33.31 -37.31 -6.20
N GLY A 227 -33.26 -37.42 -4.87
CA GLY A 227 -33.55 -38.70 -4.22
C GLY A 227 -33.19 -38.77 -2.73
N SER A 228 -34.02 -38.16 -1.87
CA SER A 228 -34.51 -38.72 -0.60
C SER A 228 -35.08 -37.61 0.29
N THR A 229 -36.35 -37.81 0.70
CA THR A 229 -37.03 -37.34 1.93
C THR A 229 -36.96 -35.85 2.30
N PRO A 230 -38.11 -35.16 2.52
CA PRO A 230 -38.10 -33.75 2.88
C PRO A 230 -37.41 -33.52 4.23
N THR A 231 -36.23 -32.93 4.20
CA THR A 231 -35.61 -32.32 5.39
C THR A 231 -36.41 -31.07 5.75
N PRO A 232 -36.90 -30.95 7.00
CA PRO A 232 -37.70 -29.80 7.41
C PRO A 232 -36.92 -28.50 7.22
N THR A 233 -37.56 -27.53 6.59
CA THR A 233 -37.09 -26.15 6.44
C THR A 233 -36.69 -25.60 7.81
N PRO A 234 -35.47 -25.05 7.99
CA PRO A 234 -35.11 -24.38 9.24
C PRO A 234 -36.10 -23.23 9.48
N PRO A 235 -36.56 -23.02 10.73
CA PRO A 235 -37.41 -21.88 11.04
C PRO A 235 -36.72 -20.58 10.63
N PRO A 236 -37.48 -19.51 10.30
CA PRO A 236 -36.92 -18.20 10.01
C PRO A 236 -35.92 -17.83 11.11
N GLY A 237 -34.67 -17.57 10.72
CA GLY A 237 -33.61 -17.21 11.64
C GLY A 237 -34.09 -16.06 12.51
N SER A 238 -34.15 -16.31 13.82
CA SER A 238 -34.49 -15.30 14.83
C SER A 238 -33.64 -14.06 14.58
N THR A 239 -34.30 -12.92 14.43
CA THR A 239 -33.68 -11.59 14.50
C THR A 239 -32.67 -11.60 15.65
N PRO A 240 -31.39 -11.22 15.45
CA PRO A 240 -30.42 -11.26 16.52
C PRO A 240 -30.95 -10.41 17.67
N THR A 241 -31.26 -11.07 18.78
CA THR A 241 -31.60 -10.41 20.03
C THR A 241 -30.48 -9.43 20.34
N PRO A 242 -30.76 -8.16 20.67
CA PRO A 242 -29.73 -7.20 21.04
C PRO A 242 -28.80 -7.85 22.07
N VAL A 243 -27.55 -8.11 21.68
CA VAL A 243 -26.56 -8.65 22.60
C VAL A 243 -26.42 -7.59 23.69
N GLY A 244 -26.75 -7.97 24.92
CA GLY A 244 -26.62 -7.08 26.07
C GLY A 244 -25.20 -6.51 26.16
N PRO A 245 -25.02 -5.41 26.91
CA PRO A 245 -23.70 -4.80 27.07
C PRO A 245 -22.67 -5.85 27.50
N VAL A 246 -21.54 -5.89 26.80
CA VAL A 246 -20.48 -6.88 27.02
C VAL A 246 -19.60 -6.39 28.16
N PRO A 247 -19.36 -7.21 29.21
CA PRO A 247 -18.42 -6.86 30.29
C PRO A 247 -17.03 -6.49 29.74
N PRO A 248 -16.24 -5.67 30.44
CA PRO A 248 -14.88 -5.35 30.02
C PRO A 248 -13.98 -6.59 30.10
N VAL A 249 -12.97 -6.66 29.23
CA VAL A 249 -12.05 -7.80 29.16
C VAL A 249 -10.69 -7.38 29.74
N PRO A 250 -10.00 -8.21 30.55
CA PRO A 250 -8.70 -7.85 31.09
C PRO A 250 -7.71 -7.42 29.98
N PRO A 251 -6.98 -6.31 30.16
CA PRO A 251 -6.04 -5.83 29.16
C PRO A 251 -4.87 -6.81 29.02
N THR A 252 -4.25 -6.84 27.84
CA THR A 252 -3.14 -7.77 27.51
C THR A 252 -1.90 -7.02 27.02
N ASN A 253 -0.75 -7.70 26.92
CA ASN A 253 0.52 -7.13 26.44
C ASN A 253 0.96 -5.86 27.19
N LEU A 254 0.89 -5.86 28.51
CA LEU A 254 1.32 -4.75 29.36
C LEU A 254 2.84 -4.59 29.27
N ILE A 255 3.31 -3.38 28.91
CA ILE A 255 4.73 -3.04 28.78
C ILE A 255 4.99 -1.73 29.50
N GLY A 256 5.92 -1.73 30.45
CA GLY A 256 6.44 -0.56 31.16
C GLY A 256 7.94 -0.41 30.95
N SER A 257 8.39 0.80 30.69
CA SER A 257 9.80 1.13 30.49
C SER A 257 10.14 2.54 30.98
N CYS A 258 11.41 2.78 31.32
CA CYS A 258 11.91 4.11 31.66
C CYS A 258 13.08 4.46 30.75
N ASN A 259 13.05 5.63 30.13
CA ASN A 259 14.13 6.09 29.25
C ASN A 259 15.27 6.76 30.05
N GLY A 260 16.40 7.01 29.39
CA GLY A 260 17.57 7.66 30.02
C GLY A 260 17.35 9.11 30.46
N THR A 261 16.18 9.69 30.19
CA THR A 261 15.75 11.02 30.62
C THR A 261 14.62 10.93 31.63
N ASN A 262 14.55 9.86 32.44
CA ASN A 262 13.60 9.63 33.54
C ASN A 262 12.10 9.59 33.18
N THR A 263 11.75 9.57 31.89
CA THR A 263 10.38 9.44 31.43
C THR A 263 9.99 7.97 31.39
N VAL A 264 8.96 7.63 32.17
CA VAL A 264 8.33 6.33 32.18
C VAL A 264 7.22 6.29 31.14
N ASN A 265 7.16 5.20 30.37
CA ASN A 265 6.09 4.92 29.42
C ASN A 265 5.48 3.55 29.71
N LEU A 266 4.16 3.54 29.90
CA LEU A 266 3.34 2.35 30.12
C LEU A 266 2.37 2.21 28.94
N SER A 267 2.18 0.99 28.44
CA SER A 267 1.21 0.69 27.38
C SER A 267 0.62 -0.70 27.53
N TRP A 268 -0.58 -0.89 26.98
CA TRP A 268 -1.29 -2.18 26.96
C TRP A 268 -2.21 -2.29 25.73
N THR A 269 -2.72 -3.50 25.47
CA THR A 269 -3.72 -3.76 24.43
C THR A 269 -5.13 -3.69 25.01
N PRO A 270 -6.02 -2.84 24.45
CA PRO A 270 -7.39 -2.68 24.93
C PRO A 270 -8.30 -3.87 24.54
N GLY A 271 -9.29 -4.17 25.38
CA GLY A 271 -10.41 -5.04 25.05
C GLY A 271 -11.48 -4.31 24.22
N ALA A 272 -12.26 -5.06 23.44
CA ALA A 272 -13.21 -4.50 22.48
C ALA A 272 -14.40 -3.72 23.12
N SER A 273 -14.67 -3.95 24.41
CA SER A 273 -15.77 -3.35 25.17
C SER A 273 -15.30 -2.33 26.21
N ASP A 274 -14.00 -2.01 26.25
CA ASP A 274 -13.40 -1.16 27.27
C ASP A 274 -13.58 0.32 26.91
N THR A 275 -13.95 1.14 27.90
CA THR A 275 -14.15 2.59 27.69
C THR A 275 -13.15 3.46 28.45
N TYR A 276 -12.58 2.95 29.54
CA TYR A 276 -11.53 3.62 30.32
C TYR A 276 -10.74 2.58 31.12
N TYR A 277 -9.65 3.02 31.76
CA TYR A 277 -8.75 2.18 32.51
C TYR A 277 -8.44 2.78 33.87
N GLU A 278 -8.38 1.94 34.90
CA GLU A 278 -7.86 2.33 36.20
C GLU A 278 -6.43 1.79 36.33
N LEU A 279 -5.46 2.70 36.33
CA LEU A 279 -4.04 2.42 36.44
C LEU A 279 -3.59 2.62 37.88
N ARG A 280 -2.76 1.71 38.38
CA ARG A 280 -1.97 1.92 39.59
C ARG A 280 -0.50 1.70 39.32
N VAL A 281 0.32 2.59 39.84
CA VAL A 281 1.78 2.51 39.83
C VAL A 281 2.29 2.56 41.26
N ASN A 282 3.24 1.68 41.58
CA ASN A 282 3.83 1.47 42.89
C ASN A 282 5.36 1.52 42.77
N ASN A 283 5.97 2.54 43.37
CA ASN A 283 7.40 2.74 43.51
C ASN A 283 7.95 1.87 44.65
N THR A 284 8.37 0.67 44.30
CA THR A 284 8.88 -0.34 45.24
C THR A 284 10.19 0.04 45.95
N THR A 285 10.86 1.13 45.56
CA THR A 285 12.15 1.54 46.15
C THR A 285 12.01 2.39 47.41
N THR A 286 10.98 3.23 47.48
CA THR A 286 10.72 4.19 48.57
C THR A 286 9.75 3.67 49.62
N GLY A 287 9.26 2.45 49.43
CA GLY A 287 8.31 1.75 50.29
C GLY A 287 7.53 0.74 49.46
N GLY A 288 7.13 -0.38 50.05
CA GLY A 288 6.09 -1.20 49.43
C GLY A 288 4.74 -0.47 49.45
N TRP A 289 3.80 -0.92 48.65
CA TRP A 289 2.46 -0.34 48.62
C TRP A 289 1.80 -0.35 50.02
N ASP A 290 1.39 0.82 50.48
CA ASP A 290 0.80 1.02 51.80
C ASP A 290 -0.75 0.94 51.82
N GLY A 291 -1.38 0.66 50.68
CA GLY A 291 -2.83 0.70 50.53
C GLY A 291 -3.34 1.97 49.85
N THR A 292 -2.49 3.00 49.69
CA THR A 292 -2.89 4.33 49.23
C THR A 292 -2.17 4.76 47.96
N CYS A 293 -2.87 5.50 47.11
CA CYS A 293 -2.35 6.03 45.84
C CYS A 293 -1.46 7.27 46.01
N SER A 294 -0.75 7.42 47.15
CA SER A 294 -0.08 8.68 47.49
C SER A 294 1.21 8.56 48.30
N GLY A 295 1.59 7.36 48.75
CA GLY A 295 2.83 7.13 49.51
C GLY A 295 4.03 6.92 48.58
N GLY A 296 5.22 7.44 48.91
CA GLY A 296 6.48 7.01 48.28
C GLY A 296 6.65 7.28 46.77
N GLY A 297 5.77 8.01 46.09
CA GLY A 297 5.78 8.11 44.62
C GLY A 297 4.91 7.06 43.92
N ASP A 298 4.06 6.39 44.70
CA ASP A 298 2.92 5.63 44.23
C ASP A 298 1.81 6.57 43.78
N PHE A 299 1.05 6.15 42.77
CA PHE A 299 -0.14 6.87 42.34
C PHE A 299 -1.14 5.97 41.64
N CYS A 300 -2.37 6.46 41.54
CA CYS A 300 -3.42 5.87 40.73
C CYS A 300 -3.94 6.91 39.75
N ALA A 301 -4.38 6.46 38.57
CA ALA A 301 -4.88 7.35 37.55
C ALA A 301 -5.94 6.68 36.69
N THR A 302 -7.00 7.41 36.39
CA THR A 302 -8.02 6.99 35.41
C THR A 302 -7.60 7.46 34.03
N GLN A 303 -7.53 6.54 33.06
CA GLN A 303 -7.07 6.79 31.70
C GLN A 303 -8.15 6.50 30.67
N GLY A 304 -8.36 7.41 29.73
CA GLY A 304 -9.19 7.17 28.54
C GLY A 304 -8.42 6.50 27.38
N SER A 305 -7.13 6.26 27.55
CA SER A 305 -6.22 5.76 26.52
C SER A 305 -5.48 4.51 27.02
N PRO A 306 -5.13 3.53 26.16
CA PRO A 306 -4.40 2.33 26.55
C PRO A 306 -2.88 2.55 26.74
N ALA A 307 -2.49 3.76 27.14
CA ALA A 307 -1.12 4.17 27.39
C ALA A 307 -1.07 5.32 28.40
N TYR A 308 0.02 5.37 29.18
CA TYR A 308 0.26 6.44 30.16
C TYR A 308 1.76 6.72 30.31
N SER A 309 2.12 7.98 30.49
CA SER A 309 3.51 8.40 30.72
C SER A 309 3.61 9.34 31.92
N PHE A 310 4.68 9.20 32.69
CA PHE A 310 4.98 10.06 33.83
C PHE A 310 6.49 10.21 34.02
N ILE A 311 6.90 11.13 34.89
CA ILE A 311 8.31 11.32 35.25
C ILE A 311 8.63 10.45 36.46
N GLY A 312 9.45 9.43 36.27
CA GLY A 312 9.92 8.55 37.33
C GLY A 312 11.15 9.14 38.03
N ALA A 313 11.22 9.01 39.35
CA ALA A 313 12.45 9.26 40.09
C ALA A 313 13.57 8.30 39.65
N LEU A 314 14.79 8.83 39.53
CA LEU A 314 15.97 8.07 39.14
C LEU A 314 16.37 7.09 40.24
N ASN A 315 16.94 5.96 39.80
CA ASN A 315 17.28 4.77 40.56
C ASN A 315 16.11 4.12 41.33
N ASN A 316 14.87 4.47 40.98
CA ASN A 316 13.68 3.85 41.56
C ASN A 316 13.10 2.77 40.64
N THR A 317 12.53 1.75 41.26
CA THR A 317 11.91 0.59 40.64
C THR A 317 10.40 0.65 40.81
N TYR A 318 9.67 0.49 39.71
CA TYR A 318 8.22 0.58 39.68
C TYR A 318 7.59 -0.75 39.31
N SER A 319 6.50 -1.08 40.00
CA SER A 319 5.54 -2.13 39.65
C SER A 319 4.20 -1.47 39.36
N TRP A 320 3.36 -2.08 38.53
CA TRP A 320 2.09 -1.47 38.14
C TRP A 320 1.07 -2.51 37.69
N TRP A 321 -0.20 -2.13 37.71
CA TRP A 321 -1.29 -2.93 37.16
C TRP A 321 -2.35 -2.01 36.55
N VAL A 322 -3.20 -2.56 35.68
CA VAL A 322 -4.31 -1.84 35.08
C VAL A 322 -5.60 -2.69 35.05
N HIS A 323 -6.73 -2.05 35.34
CA HIS A 323 -8.08 -2.59 35.09
C HIS A 323 -8.64 -2.03 33.79
N SER A 324 -9.40 -2.85 33.07
CA SER A 324 -10.27 -2.39 31.98
C SER A 324 -11.66 -2.13 32.52
N CYS A 325 -12.28 -1.02 32.16
CA CYS A 325 -13.57 -0.60 32.71
C CYS A 325 -14.56 -0.12 31.64
N ASN A 326 -15.83 -0.40 31.88
CA ASN A 326 -16.94 0.17 31.13
C ASN A 326 -18.15 0.44 32.02
N SER A 327 -19.31 0.75 31.43
CA SER A 327 -20.54 1.04 32.18
C SER A 327 -21.03 -0.10 33.06
N LEU A 328 -20.53 -1.32 32.88
CA LEU A 328 -20.82 -2.50 33.71
C LEU A 328 -19.83 -2.69 34.86
N GLY A 329 -18.81 -1.85 34.98
CA GLY A 329 -17.79 -1.92 36.03
C GLY A 329 -16.39 -2.16 35.47
N CYS A 330 -15.48 -2.59 36.34
CA CYS A 330 -14.08 -2.87 36.00
C CYS A 330 -13.76 -4.36 36.11
N THR A 331 -12.76 -4.82 35.37
CA THR A 331 -12.21 -6.16 35.54
C THR A 331 -11.67 -6.35 36.96
N SER A 332 -11.74 -7.56 37.52
CA SER A 332 -11.12 -7.88 38.81
C SER A 332 -10.66 -9.33 38.82
N PRO A 333 -9.38 -9.63 39.15
CA PRO A 333 -8.33 -8.69 39.55
C PRO A 333 -7.77 -7.86 38.38
N GLY A 334 -6.96 -6.85 38.68
CA GLY A 334 -6.26 -6.05 37.66
C GLY A 334 -5.12 -6.84 37.02
N THR A 335 -4.81 -6.55 35.76
CA THR A 335 -3.70 -7.21 35.07
C THR A 335 -2.39 -6.54 35.49
N VAL A 336 -1.42 -7.33 35.96
CA VAL A 336 -0.11 -6.84 36.43
C VAL A 336 0.86 -6.71 35.25
N GLY A 337 1.51 -5.55 35.15
CA GLY A 337 2.55 -5.29 34.15
C GLY A 337 3.94 -5.71 34.63
N ASN A 338 4.96 -5.56 33.77
CA ASN A 338 6.34 -5.84 34.17
C ASN A 338 6.88 -4.76 35.13
N THR A 339 7.79 -5.16 36.01
CA THR A 339 8.60 -4.26 36.82
C THR A 339 9.72 -3.63 35.97
N PHE A 340 10.07 -2.38 36.22
CA PHE A 340 11.19 -1.69 35.56
C PHE A 340 11.86 -0.66 36.49
N THR A 341 13.12 -0.32 36.22
CA THR A 341 13.89 0.67 36.99
C THR A 341 14.26 1.86 36.12
N CYS A 342 14.04 3.08 36.62
CA CYS A 342 14.56 4.29 36.01
C CYS A 342 16.02 4.46 36.37
N LEU A 343 16.96 4.08 35.51
CA LEU A 343 18.38 4.22 35.83
C LEU A 343 18.79 5.71 35.80
N GLY A 344 19.40 6.18 36.88
CA GLY A 344 20.07 7.47 36.89
C GLY A 344 21.25 7.44 35.93
N GLY A 345 21.33 8.40 35.02
CA GLY A 345 22.55 8.61 34.25
C GLY A 345 23.69 8.79 35.24
N SER A 346 24.61 7.82 35.31
CA SER A 346 25.77 7.90 36.19
C SER A 346 26.52 9.17 35.82
N THR A 347 26.55 10.13 36.74
CA THR A 347 27.47 11.26 36.64
C THR A 347 28.87 10.67 36.57
N PRO A 348 29.68 10.94 35.54
CA PRO A 348 31.01 10.36 35.44
C PRO A 348 31.83 10.77 36.66
N THR A 349 32.26 9.78 37.45
CA THR A 349 33.24 9.94 38.51
C THR A 349 34.49 10.62 37.91
N PRO A 350 35.07 11.66 38.54
CA PRO A 350 36.26 12.31 38.02
C PRO A 350 37.42 11.31 37.96
N THR A 351 37.71 10.84 36.76
CA THR A 351 38.87 10.01 36.46
C THR A 351 40.14 10.83 36.70
N PRO A 352 41.17 10.31 37.41
CA PRO A 352 42.45 10.99 37.55
C PRO A 352 43.01 11.33 36.17
N THR A 353 43.53 12.55 36.04
CA THR A 353 44.06 13.15 34.80
C THR A 353 45.08 12.24 34.12
N VAL A 354 44.59 11.38 33.22
CA VAL A 354 45.38 10.69 32.21
C VAL A 354 45.31 11.53 30.93
N ALA A 355 46.45 11.63 30.24
CA ALA A 355 46.64 12.44 29.03
C ALA A 355 45.44 12.37 28.08
N ALA A 356 45.04 13.55 27.59
CA ALA A 356 43.87 13.78 26.76
C ALA A 356 43.66 12.67 25.71
N PRO A 357 42.57 11.89 25.79
CA PRO A 357 42.21 11.00 24.70
C PRO A 357 41.90 11.87 23.49
N THR A 358 42.58 11.58 22.39
CA THR A 358 42.30 12.12 21.07
C THR A 358 40.78 12.13 20.85
N PRO A 359 40.15 13.26 20.47
CA PRO A 359 38.70 13.36 20.33
C PRO A 359 38.20 12.21 19.45
N THR A 360 37.40 11.33 20.04
CA THR A 360 36.74 10.27 19.30
C THR A 360 35.71 10.98 18.43
N THR A 361 35.97 11.02 17.13
CA THR A 361 35.09 11.58 16.11
C THR A 361 33.67 11.05 16.37
N PRO A 362 32.65 11.93 16.50
CA PRO A 362 31.27 11.50 16.67
C PRO A 362 30.95 10.44 15.62
N ALA A 363 30.44 9.28 16.05
CA ALA A 363 30.11 8.19 15.15
C ALA A 363 29.23 8.77 14.03
N VAL A 364 29.71 8.67 12.79
CA VAL A 364 29.02 9.18 11.61
C VAL A 364 27.59 8.64 11.65
N PRO A 365 26.57 9.51 11.64
CA PRO A 365 25.18 9.06 11.67
C PRO A 365 24.96 8.01 10.58
N GLY A 366 24.45 6.84 11.01
CA GLY A 366 24.20 5.73 10.11
C GLY A 366 23.18 6.08 9.03
N ALA A 367 23.21 5.31 7.94
CA ALA A 367 22.28 5.44 6.83
C ALA A 367 20.81 5.47 7.28
N LEU A 368 20.08 6.51 6.87
CA LEU A 368 18.63 6.61 7.06
C LEU A 368 17.91 5.74 6.02
N TYR A 369 16.93 4.93 6.43
CA TYR A 369 16.04 4.22 5.52
C TYR A 369 14.61 4.20 6.02
N LYS A 370 13.65 4.10 5.09
CA LYS A 370 12.22 4.21 5.36
C LYS A 370 11.42 3.19 4.58
N LEU A 371 10.20 2.97 5.01
CA LEU A 371 9.25 2.01 4.48
C LEU A 371 7.87 2.67 4.33
N ARG A 372 7.06 2.12 3.41
CA ARG A 372 5.66 2.49 3.26
C ARG A 372 4.82 1.26 2.95
N ASP A 373 3.70 1.15 3.65
CA ASP A 373 2.68 0.10 3.52
C ASP A 373 3.29 -1.32 3.66
N ALA A 374 4.43 -1.43 4.32
CA ALA A 374 5.24 -2.64 4.41
C ALA A 374 5.31 -3.15 5.86
N SER A 375 5.62 -4.42 6.04
CA SER A 375 6.14 -4.89 7.33
C SER A 375 7.64 -5.09 7.25
N PHE A 376 8.31 -4.89 8.37
CA PHE A 376 9.75 -4.98 8.47
C PHE A 376 10.15 -6.04 9.47
N TYR A 377 11.08 -6.89 9.07
CA TYR A 377 11.78 -7.78 9.98
C TYR A 377 13.27 -7.73 9.69
N LYS A 378 14.08 -7.53 10.74
CA LYS A 378 15.54 -7.52 10.63
C LYS A 378 16.19 -8.55 11.52
N LEU A 379 17.12 -9.31 10.92
CA LEU A 379 18.08 -10.11 11.67
C LEU A 379 19.12 -9.15 12.30
N GLY A 380 19.21 -9.15 13.63
CA GLY A 380 20.06 -8.24 14.40
C GLY A 380 19.35 -6.94 14.83
N ASN A 381 20.14 -5.88 15.09
CA ASN A 381 19.62 -4.59 15.53
C ASN A 381 19.12 -3.74 14.35
N LEU A 382 17.95 -3.12 14.51
CA LEU A 382 17.50 -2.00 13.68
C LEU A 382 18.05 -0.70 14.27
N SER A 383 19.00 -0.08 13.58
CA SER A 383 19.50 1.26 13.88
C SER A 383 19.30 2.14 12.65
N SER A 384 18.39 3.11 12.72
CA SER A 384 18.09 4.06 11.65
C SER A 384 17.67 5.39 12.27
N THR A 385 18.63 6.25 12.59
CA THR A 385 18.37 7.52 13.27
C THR A 385 17.62 8.49 12.37
N ILE A 386 16.31 8.62 12.60
CA ILE A 386 15.48 9.64 11.96
C ILE A 386 15.64 10.92 12.77
N THR A 387 15.95 12.02 12.08
CA THR A 387 16.10 13.34 12.70
C THR A 387 14.90 14.21 12.36
N PRO A 388 14.57 15.25 13.16
CA PRO A 388 13.46 16.15 12.84
C PRO A 388 13.69 16.94 11.54
N LEU A 389 14.94 17.02 11.07
CA LEU A 389 15.35 17.69 9.84
C LEU A 389 15.39 16.78 8.62
N SER A 390 14.96 15.52 8.75
CA SER A 390 14.86 14.61 7.60
C SER A 390 13.84 15.15 6.60
N THR A 391 14.18 15.09 5.31
CA THR A 391 13.28 15.42 4.20
C THR A 391 12.60 14.16 3.68
N ILE A 392 11.46 14.34 3.00
CA ILE A 392 10.78 13.24 2.30
C ILE A 392 11.65 12.74 1.14
N TYR A 393 11.60 11.43 0.87
CA TYR A 393 12.31 10.82 -0.25
C TYR A 393 11.81 11.35 -1.61
N ASP A 394 10.49 11.28 -1.82
CA ASP A 394 9.77 11.76 -3.00
C ASP A 394 8.27 11.96 -2.66
N PHE A 395 7.39 12.15 -3.65
CA PHE A 395 5.95 12.35 -3.44
C PHE A 395 5.22 11.16 -2.78
N SER A 396 5.82 9.97 -2.78
CA SER A 396 5.26 8.79 -2.11
C SER A 396 5.75 8.63 -0.68
N ASP A 397 6.71 9.44 -0.24
CA ASP A 397 7.08 9.61 1.16
C ASP A 397 6.24 10.77 1.74
N THR A 398 5.25 10.41 2.56
CA THR A 398 4.24 11.34 3.08
C THR A 398 4.61 11.98 4.41
N SER A 399 5.66 11.49 5.09
CA SER A 399 6.03 12.00 6.42
C SER A 399 7.52 11.84 6.68
N PRO A 400 8.27 12.94 6.93
CA PRO A 400 9.72 12.88 7.11
C PRO A 400 10.16 12.07 8.34
N THR A 401 9.34 11.99 9.38
CA THR A 401 9.72 11.50 10.72
C THR A 401 9.29 10.06 11.03
N ILE A 402 8.57 9.39 10.11
CA ILE A 402 8.04 8.04 10.32
C ILE A 402 8.88 7.02 9.55
N PHE A 403 9.41 6.02 10.26
CA PHE A 403 10.19 4.93 9.66
C PHE A 403 9.32 4.08 8.72
N ASN A 404 8.18 3.59 9.19
CA ASN A 404 7.20 2.84 8.39
C ASN A 404 5.86 3.57 8.26
N GLN A 405 5.58 4.08 7.07
CA GLN A 405 4.41 4.90 6.77
C GLN A 405 3.23 4.09 6.25
N GLY A 406 2.04 4.69 6.26
CA GLY A 406 0.80 4.06 5.79
C GLY A 406 0.05 3.34 6.92
N ALA A 407 -1.10 2.73 6.63
CA ALA A 407 -1.93 2.15 7.70
C ALA A 407 -1.48 0.75 8.17
N SER A 408 -0.48 0.17 7.50
CA SER A 408 -0.18 -1.27 7.59
C SER A 408 1.27 -1.55 7.93
N GLY A 409 1.46 -2.47 8.87
CA GLY A 409 2.70 -3.22 9.04
C GLY A 409 3.35 -3.12 10.42
N ILE A 410 4.06 -4.18 10.79
CA ILE A 410 4.84 -4.28 12.04
C ILE A 410 6.32 -4.02 11.76
N VAL A 411 7.01 -3.34 12.66
CA VAL A 411 8.47 -3.24 12.64
C VAL A 411 9.06 -4.15 13.70
N ALA A 412 9.72 -5.22 13.29
CA ALA A 412 10.32 -6.20 14.17
C ALA A 412 11.84 -6.33 13.95
N ALA A 413 12.56 -6.61 15.03
CA ALA A 413 13.98 -6.91 15.00
C ALA A 413 14.33 -8.01 16.01
N ILE A 414 15.30 -8.86 15.69
CA ILE A 414 15.86 -9.83 16.66
C ILE A 414 16.58 -9.10 17.79
N GLY A 415 17.24 -7.98 17.49
CA GLY A 415 17.92 -7.16 18.48
C GLY A 415 17.06 -5.99 18.93
N SER A 416 17.71 -4.84 19.13
CA SER A 416 17.05 -3.59 19.47
C SER A 416 16.46 -2.88 18.26
N ILE A 417 15.49 -1.99 18.51
CA ILE A 417 14.95 -1.04 17.54
C ILE A 417 15.31 0.36 18.03
N ASN A 418 16.10 1.09 17.24
CA ASN A 418 16.46 2.48 17.48
C ASN A 418 16.22 3.29 16.21
N VAL A 419 15.20 4.16 16.26
CA VAL A 419 14.86 5.09 15.17
C VAL A 419 15.22 6.55 15.50
N GLY A 420 16.04 6.78 16.52
CA GLY A 420 16.39 8.11 17.00
C GLY A 420 15.17 8.86 17.54
N THR A 421 14.94 10.07 17.02
CA THR A 421 13.78 10.90 17.36
C THR A 421 12.54 10.60 16.52
N GLY A 422 12.63 9.71 15.54
CA GLY A 422 11.51 9.34 14.68
C GLY A 422 10.48 8.43 15.35
N THR A 423 9.37 8.22 14.66
CA THR A 423 8.35 7.24 15.04
C THR A 423 8.58 5.95 14.27
N VAL A 424 8.51 4.80 14.94
CA VAL A 424 8.78 3.49 14.31
C VAL A 424 7.76 3.14 13.22
N SER A 425 6.48 3.38 13.48
CA SER A 425 5.42 3.25 12.48
C SER A 425 4.28 4.21 12.81
N SER A 426 3.50 4.58 11.80
CA SER A 426 2.26 5.35 11.94
C SER A 426 1.32 4.80 13.03
N SER A 427 1.18 3.48 13.11
CA SER A 427 0.34 2.78 14.10
C SER A 427 1.07 2.50 15.43
N GLY A 428 2.35 2.85 15.55
CA GLY A 428 3.19 2.55 16.72
C GLY A 428 3.54 1.06 16.91
N TRP A 429 3.19 0.19 15.97
CA TRP A 429 3.43 -1.24 16.04
C TRP A 429 4.91 -1.58 15.84
N SER A 430 5.54 -2.04 16.91
CA SER A 430 6.93 -2.50 16.89
C SER A 430 7.18 -3.64 17.86
N ARG A 431 8.18 -4.48 17.58
CA ARG A 431 8.60 -5.58 18.46
C ARG A 431 10.10 -5.86 18.35
N ALA A 432 10.85 -5.48 19.37
CA ALA A 432 12.26 -5.86 19.53
C ALA A 432 12.38 -7.29 20.08
N ASN A 433 13.60 -7.85 20.08
CA ASN A 433 13.90 -9.17 20.67
C ASN A 433 12.97 -10.30 20.17
N THR A 434 12.53 -10.20 18.92
CA THR A 434 11.58 -11.15 18.34
C THR A 434 12.32 -12.17 17.50
N THR A 435 12.16 -13.44 17.83
CA THR A 435 12.59 -14.53 16.97
C THR A 435 11.46 -14.91 16.04
N ILE A 436 11.62 -14.66 14.75
CA ILE A 436 10.73 -15.21 13.73
C ILE A 436 11.43 -16.45 13.17
N PRO A 437 10.84 -17.65 13.30
CA PRO A 437 11.45 -18.86 12.78
C PRO A 437 11.57 -18.75 11.26
N SER A 438 12.82 -18.71 10.77
CA SER A 438 13.15 -18.71 9.35
C SER A 438 13.10 -20.14 8.82
N THR A 439 11.90 -20.71 8.67
CA THR A 439 11.75 -22.09 8.19
C THR A 439 11.89 -22.22 6.67
N PHE A 440 12.03 -21.10 5.95
CA PHE A 440 12.06 -21.07 4.50
C PHE A 440 13.12 -20.09 3.98
N THR A 441 14.12 -20.61 3.25
CA THR A 441 15.24 -19.87 2.64
C THR A 441 15.11 -19.83 1.12
N ALA A 442 15.82 -18.91 0.46
CA ALA A 442 15.91 -18.86 -1.00
C ALA A 442 16.41 -20.20 -1.58
N SER A 443 17.40 -20.81 -0.92
CA SER A 443 17.90 -22.15 -1.23
C SER A 443 16.78 -23.22 -1.17
N SER A 444 15.98 -23.26 -0.09
CA SER A 444 14.88 -24.23 0.04
C SER A 444 13.78 -24.03 -1.01
N PHE A 445 13.52 -22.78 -1.41
CA PHE A 445 12.60 -22.48 -2.49
C PHE A 445 13.07 -22.99 -3.83
N LYS A 446 14.34 -22.72 -4.17
CA LYS A 446 14.94 -23.22 -5.40
C LYS A 446 14.78 -24.73 -5.47
N SER A 447 15.16 -25.47 -4.42
CA SER A 447 15.00 -26.93 -4.37
C SER A 447 13.55 -27.38 -4.59
N TYR A 448 12.59 -26.70 -3.94
CA TYR A 448 11.18 -27.00 -4.12
C TYR A 448 10.71 -26.77 -5.56
N VAL A 449 11.02 -25.60 -6.14
CA VAL A 449 10.60 -25.21 -7.49
C VAL A 449 11.19 -26.14 -8.55
N MET A 450 12.47 -26.46 -8.44
CA MET A 450 13.14 -27.37 -9.39
C MET A 450 12.59 -28.80 -9.33
N THR A 451 11.97 -29.20 -8.22
CA THR A 451 11.41 -30.55 -8.05
C THR A 451 9.92 -30.61 -8.37
N ASN A 452 9.16 -29.54 -8.11
CA ASN A 452 7.69 -29.58 -8.07
C ASN A 452 7.01 -28.63 -9.06
N LYS A 453 7.74 -27.80 -9.80
CA LYS A 453 7.16 -26.86 -10.78
C LYS A 453 7.80 -27.04 -12.15
N SER A 454 7.05 -26.64 -13.18
CA SER A 454 7.59 -26.50 -14.54
C SER A 454 8.45 -25.24 -14.58
N VAL A 455 9.75 -25.42 -14.81
CA VAL A 455 10.74 -24.33 -14.84
C VAL A 455 11.48 -24.38 -16.16
N THR A 456 11.58 -23.24 -16.83
CA THR A 456 12.35 -23.12 -18.07
C THR A 456 13.78 -22.70 -17.74
N THR A 457 14.76 -23.55 -18.03
CA THR A 457 16.18 -23.17 -17.93
C THR A 457 16.53 -22.23 -19.08
N VAL A 458 17.17 -21.11 -18.75
CA VAL A 458 17.65 -20.11 -19.70
C VAL A 458 19.14 -19.87 -19.50
N THR A 459 19.84 -19.61 -20.60
CA THR A 459 21.27 -19.24 -20.61
C THR A 459 21.46 -17.75 -20.90
N ASP A 460 20.40 -17.06 -21.33
CA ASP A 460 20.40 -15.64 -21.64
C ASP A 460 19.04 -15.03 -21.31
N LEU A 461 19.00 -13.79 -20.84
CA LEU A 461 17.75 -13.13 -20.43
C LEU A 461 16.81 -12.83 -21.61
N SER A 462 17.32 -12.74 -22.84
CA SER A 462 16.49 -12.58 -24.06
C SER A 462 15.59 -13.78 -24.34
N GLN A 463 15.87 -14.94 -23.74
CA GLN A 463 15.03 -16.14 -23.87
C GLN A 463 13.74 -16.04 -23.05
N ILE A 464 13.63 -15.04 -22.16
CA ILE A 464 12.44 -14.79 -21.35
C ILE A 464 11.46 -13.96 -22.19
N LEU A 465 10.62 -14.65 -22.96
CA LEU A 465 9.67 -14.05 -23.91
C LEU A 465 8.21 -14.06 -23.44
N VAL A 466 7.88 -14.87 -22.42
CA VAL A 466 6.52 -15.01 -21.89
C VAL A 466 6.53 -15.02 -20.35
N SER A 467 5.35 -14.91 -19.74
CA SER A 467 5.20 -15.10 -18.29
C SER A 467 5.58 -16.52 -17.88
N GLY A 468 6.26 -16.71 -16.75
CA GLY A 468 6.69 -18.04 -16.33
C GLY A 468 7.67 -18.08 -15.16
N LEU A 469 8.11 -19.30 -14.82
CA LEU A 469 9.23 -19.54 -13.92
C LEU A 469 10.46 -19.89 -14.75
N TYR A 470 11.55 -19.18 -14.49
CA TYR A 470 12.80 -19.32 -15.21
C TYR A 470 13.94 -19.65 -14.26
N TYR A 471 14.88 -20.47 -14.73
CA TYR A 471 16.09 -20.83 -14.00
C TYR A 471 17.33 -20.43 -14.79
N TYR A 472 18.24 -19.71 -14.16
CA TYR A 472 19.53 -19.33 -14.71
C TYR A 472 20.64 -19.88 -13.82
N ASN A 473 21.64 -20.54 -14.43
CA ASN A 473 22.78 -21.10 -13.72
C ASN A 473 24.05 -20.31 -14.02
N GLY A 474 24.66 -19.74 -12.98
CA GLY A 474 25.84 -18.89 -13.10
C GLY A 474 25.58 -17.47 -12.61
N ASP A 475 26.66 -16.71 -12.51
CA ASP A 475 26.61 -15.31 -12.11
C ASP A 475 25.98 -14.46 -13.24
N LEU A 476 25.22 -13.44 -12.85
CA LEU A 476 24.38 -12.68 -13.78
C LEU A 476 24.45 -11.18 -13.46
N THR A 477 24.63 -10.36 -14.50
CA THR A 477 24.42 -8.92 -14.39
C THR A 477 23.18 -8.53 -15.18
N ILE A 478 22.15 -8.04 -14.50
CA ILE A 478 20.91 -7.59 -15.13
C ILE A 478 21.00 -6.07 -15.24
N SER A 479 21.21 -5.57 -16.46
CA SER A 479 21.30 -4.13 -16.70
C SER A 479 20.04 -3.54 -17.30
N SER A 480 19.14 -4.38 -17.83
CA SER A 480 17.94 -3.96 -18.55
C SER A 480 16.69 -4.66 -18.03
N ASP A 481 15.54 -4.03 -18.27
CA ASP A 481 14.24 -4.60 -17.94
C ASP A 481 13.99 -5.91 -18.70
N ILE A 482 13.34 -6.87 -18.03
CA ILE A 482 12.87 -8.11 -18.63
C ILE A 482 11.47 -7.86 -19.18
N ALA A 483 11.27 -8.11 -20.48
CA ALA A 483 10.09 -7.64 -21.19
C ALA A 483 8.76 -8.27 -20.73
N PRO A 484 8.64 -9.58 -20.47
CA PRO A 484 7.36 -10.14 -20.04
C PRO A 484 6.97 -9.72 -18.63
N SER A 485 5.67 -9.54 -18.38
CA SER A 485 5.12 -9.42 -17.04
C SER A 485 4.96 -10.81 -16.40
N ASN A 486 4.80 -10.85 -15.07
CA ASN A 486 4.57 -12.08 -14.29
C ASN A 486 5.70 -13.10 -14.42
N VAL A 487 6.94 -12.64 -14.25
CA VAL A 487 8.15 -13.48 -14.31
C VAL A 487 8.70 -13.73 -12.92
N VAL A 488 9.04 -14.99 -12.63
CA VAL A 488 9.91 -15.35 -11.50
C VAL A 488 11.21 -15.90 -12.07
N LEU A 489 12.31 -15.17 -11.88
CA LEU A 489 13.65 -15.59 -12.28
C LEU A 489 14.40 -16.12 -11.06
N ILE A 490 14.80 -17.38 -11.11
CA ILE A 490 15.61 -18.04 -10.09
C ILE A 490 17.04 -18.13 -10.61
N VAL A 491 18.00 -17.57 -9.87
CA VAL A 491 19.41 -17.55 -10.26
C VAL A 491 20.24 -18.33 -9.26
N ASN A 492 20.97 -19.34 -9.76
CA ASN A 492 21.98 -20.08 -9.00
C ASN A 492 23.37 -19.48 -9.24
N GLY A 493 23.57 -18.28 -8.73
CA GLY A 493 24.79 -17.48 -8.89
C GLY A 493 24.63 -16.12 -8.22
N ASN A 494 25.71 -15.35 -8.18
CA ASN A 494 25.63 -13.97 -7.71
C ASN A 494 24.93 -13.12 -8.76
N VAL A 495 24.11 -12.17 -8.32
CA VAL A 495 23.40 -11.26 -9.23
C VAL A 495 23.74 -9.82 -8.92
N THR A 496 24.10 -9.05 -9.94
CA THR A 496 24.20 -7.59 -9.86
C THR A 496 23.09 -6.95 -10.67
N LEU A 497 22.20 -6.20 -10.01
CA LEU A 497 21.19 -5.37 -10.65
C LEU A 497 21.77 -3.99 -10.96
N ARG A 498 21.76 -3.62 -12.23
CA ARG A 498 22.14 -2.28 -12.70
C ARG A 498 20.95 -1.65 -13.39
N GLY A 499 20.82 -0.34 -13.25
CA GLY A 499 19.75 0.39 -13.92
C GLY A 499 20.15 0.73 -15.35
N THR A 500 19.21 0.62 -16.29
CA THR A 500 19.29 1.28 -17.59
C THR A 500 18.72 2.70 -17.50
N GLY A 501 19.09 3.55 -18.46
CA GLY A 501 18.53 4.91 -18.58
C GLY A 501 19.56 6.03 -18.33
N GLY A 502 19.12 7.28 -18.53
CA GLY A 502 19.93 8.48 -18.33
C GLY A 502 20.06 8.85 -16.85
N PHE A 503 19.50 10.01 -16.46
CA PHE A 503 19.59 10.56 -15.10
C PHE A 503 18.93 9.68 -14.02
N THR A 504 17.91 8.90 -14.37
CA THR A 504 17.33 7.86 -13.49
C THR A 504 17.74 6.50 -14.01
N LYS A 505 18.70 5.88 -13.32
CA LYS A 505 19.06 4.48 -13.54
C LYS A 505 18.04 3.64 -12.79
N SER A 506 17.17 2.98 -13.52
CA SER A 506 16.05 2.26 -12.95
C SER A 506 15.96 0.84 -13.51
N PHE A 507 15.38 -0.05 -12.72
CA PHE A 507 15.07 -1.42 -13.11
C PHE A 507 13.57 -1.68 -12.96
N ASN A 508 12.97 -2.24 -14.00
CA ASN A 508 11.56 -2.58 -14.13
C ASN A 508 10.65 -1.36 -13.92
N ILE A 509 10.90 -0.27 -14.64
CA ILE A 509 10.19 1.02 -14.43
C ILE A 509 8.69 0.94 -14.70
N PHE A 510 8.26 -0.04 -15.50
CA PHE A 510 6.85 -0.27 -15.81
C PHE A 510 6.09 -1.01 -14.71
N ASP A 511 6.73 -1.24 -13.55
CA ASP A 511 6.14 -1.91 -12.38
C ASP A 511 5.47 -3.25 -12.76
N ARG A 512 6.10 -3.98 -13.69
CA ARG A 512 5.60 -5.29 -14.10
C ARG A 512 5.81 -6.25 -12.95
N PRO A 513 4.86 -7.16 -12.66
CA PRO A 513 5.07 -8.15 -11.62
C PRO A 513 6.30 -9.00 -11.95
N PHE A 514 7.34 -8.83 -11.15
CA PHE A 514 8.63 -9.49 -11.33
C PHE A 514 9.15 -9.92 -9.97
N ALA A 515 9.65 -11.16 -9.88
CA ALA A 515 10.43 -11.61 -8.74
C ALA A 515 11.79 -12.13 -9.19
N LEU A 516 12.82 -11.77 -8.45
CA LEU A 516 14.16 -12.30 -8.57
C LEU A 516 14.50 -13.08 -7.30
N VAL A 517 14.80 -14.37 -7.47
CA VAL A 517 15.23 -15.24 -6.37
C VAL A 517 16.67 -15.67 -6.60
N VAL A 518 17.59 -15.16 -5.78
CA VAL A 518 19.01 -15.47 -5.84
C VAL A 518 19.34 -16.50 -4.77
N ALA A 519 19.55 -17.73 -5.18
CA ALA A 519 19.59 -18.87 -4.27
C ALA A 519 20.83 -19.74 -4.51
N GLY A 520 21.71 -19.80 -3.52
CA GLY A 520 22.86 -20.67 -3.45
C GLY A 520 22.57 -22.03 -2.83
N THR A 521 23.56 -22.56 -2.13
CA THR A 521 23.40 -23.65 -1.17
C THR A 521 23.57 -23.08 0.23
N SER A 522 23.16 -23.82 1.27
CA SER A 522 23.40 -23.42 2.66
C SER A 522 24.89 -23.20 2.97
N THR A 523 25.78 -23.90 2.26
CA THR A 523 27.24 -23.79 2.39
C THR A 523 27.87 -22.76 1.46
N THR A 524 27.13 -22.26 0.48
CA THR A 524 27.63 -21.32 -0.53
C THR A 524 26.53 -20.31 -0.84
N PRO A 525 26.22 -19.40 0.10
CA PRO A 525 25.15 -18.42 -0.08
C PRO A 525 25.47 -17.51 -1.27
N LYS A 526 24.44 -17.08 -1.99
CA LYS A 526 24.58 -16.17 -3.12
C LYS A 526 24.06 -14.78 -2.80
N THR A 527 24.71 -13.79 -3.40
CA THR A 527 24.44 -12.38 -3.12
C THR A 527 23.67 -11.74 -4.27
N LEU A 528 22.62 -11.01 -3.92
CA LEU A 528 21.99 -10.01 -4.77
C LEU A 528 22.57 -8.63 -4.44
N THR A 529 23.22 -8.00 -5.40
CA THR A 529 23.82 -6.68 -5.28
C THR A 529 23.04 -5.65 -6.10
N PHE A 530 22.56 -4.59 -5.45
CA PHE A 530 21.99 -3.42 -6.12
C PHE A 530 23.13 -2.45 -6.49
N GLY A 531 23.43 -2.29 -7.77
CA GLY A 531 24.53 -1.48 -8.27
C GLY A 531 24.46 -0.02 -7.84
N ASP A 532 25.60 0.64 -7.67
CA ASP A 532 25.68 1.95 -6.99
C ASP A 532 24.96 3.07 -7.71
N SER A 533 24.79 2.93 -9.03
CA SER A 533 24.08 3.91 -9.84
C SER A 533 22.57 3.71 -9.82
N LEU A 534 22.06 2.54 -9.41
CA LEU A 534 20.65 2.21 -9.42
C LEU A 534 19.88 3.09 -8.41
N THR A 535 18.89 3.83 -8.90
CA THR A 535 18.07 4.76 -8.11
C THR A 535 16.67 4.23 -7.82
N GLN A 536 16.18 3.29 -8.64
CA GLN A 536 14.87 2.69 -8.48
C GLN A 536 14.88 1.22 -8.95
N ALA A 537 14.23 0.34 -8.21
CA ALA A 537 13.99 -1.04 -8.62
C ALA A 537 12.56 -1.46 -8.25
N ASN A 538 11.80 -1.97 -9.21
CA ASN A 538 10.46 -2.48 -8.92
C ASN A 538 10.45 -4.01 -8.99
N GLY A 539 9.89 -4.68 -7.98
CA GLY A 539 9.80 -6.14 -7.94
C GLY A 539 9.97 -6.75 -6.54
N LEU A 540 9.92 -8.08 -6.48
CA LEU A 540 10.17 -8.87 -5.28
C LEU A 540 11.58 -9.45 -5.34
N PHE A 541 12.44 -9.02 -4.42
CA PHE A 541 13.86 -9.39 -4.40
C PHE A 541 14.14 -10.31 -3.22
N ILE A 542 14.44 -11.57 -3.48
CA ILE A 542 14.67 -12.60 -2.47
C ILE A 542 16.08 -13.15 -2.69
N ALA A 543 16.92 -13.14 -1.67
CA ALA A 543 18.27 -13.69 -1.78
C ALA A 543 18.74 -14.35 -0.48
N ASP A 544 19.80 -15.17 -0.55
CA ASP A 544 20.49 -15.57 0.67
C ASP A 544 21.10 -14.34 1.35
N THR A 545 21.89 -13.56 0.60
CA THR A 545 22.50 -12.29 1.05
C THR A 545 22.09 -11.13 0.14
N ILE A 546 21.85 -9.96 0.73
CA ILE A 546 21.57 -8.73 -0.02
C ILE A 546 22.64 -7.67 0.27
N ALA A 547 23.15 -7.07 -0.79
CA ALA A 547 24.03 -5.90 -0.74
C ALA A 547 23.36 -4.74 -1.47
N PHE A 548 23.14 -3.61 -0.80
CA PHE A 548 22.51 -2.44 -1.42
C PHE A 548 23.47 -1.58 -2.26
N SER A 549 24.74 -1.97 -2.37
CA SER A 549 25.79 -1.23 -3.07
C SER A 549 26.87 -2.22 -3.53
N GLU A 550 27.53 -1.96 -4.65
CA GLU A 550 28.75 -2.67 -5.06
C GLU A 550 29.97 -2.15 -4.28
N LEU A 551 29.95 -0.88 -3.90
CA LEU A 551 30.97 -0.24 -3.07
C LEU A 551 30.71 -0.44 -1.58
N SER A 552 31.74 -0.22 -0.77
CA SER A 552 31.64 -0.18 0.69
C SER A 552 30.74 0.96 1.18
N SER A 553 30.58 2.01 0.38
CA SER A 553 29.62 3.09 0.61
C SER A 553 29.15 3.73 -0.71
N SER A 554 27.86 4.03 -0.82
CA SER A 554 27.30 4.84 -1.93
C SER A 554 26.40 5.95 -1.40
N THR A 555 26.45 7.13 -2.01
CA THR A 555 25.54 8.25 -1.68
C THR A 555 24.28 8.28 -2.54
N THR A 556 24.22 7.45 -3.58
CA THR A 556 23.06 7.36 -4.48
C THR A 556 21.87 6.77 -3.73
N PRO A 557 20.71 7.44 -3.67
CA PRO A 557 19.54 6.89 -3.01
C PRO A 557 18.94 5.72 -3.81
N LEU A 558 18.28 4.78 -3.14
CA LEU A 558 17.57 3.68 -3.79
C LEU A 558 16.11 3.62 -3.34
N LYS A 559 15.19 3.62 -4.30
CA LYS A 559 13.79 3.30 -4.08
C LYS A 559 13.49 1.88 -4.54
N ILE A 560 12.80 1.11 -3.72
CA ILE A 560 12.32 -0.21 -4.10
C ILE A 560 10.80 -0.24 -4.02
N THR A 561 10.12 -0.48 -5.14
CA THR A 561 8.67 -0.68 -5.16
C THR A 561 8.39 -2.18 -5.21
N GLY A 562 8.04 -2.78 -4.08
CA GLY A 562 7.86 -4.22 -3.93
C GLY A 562 8.35 -4.72 -2.57
N ASN A 563 9.14 -5.78 -2.55
CA ASN A 563 9.63 -6.37 -1.30
C ASN A 563 11.08 -6.83 -1.42
N VAL A 564 11.77 -6.89 -0.29
CA VAL A 564 13.16 -7.31 -0.19
C VAL A 564 13.28 -8.30 0.96
N THR A 565 13.87 -9.47 0.71
CA THR A 565 14.03 -10.53 1.71
C THR A 565 15.44 -11.11 1.63
N SER A 566 16.14 -11.15 2.75
CA SER A 566 17.45 -11.78 2.89
C SER A 566 17.41 -12.84 3.98
N SER A 567 18.18 -13.92 3.78
CA SER A 567 18.35 -14.98 4.77
C SER A 567 19.47 -14.67 5.77
N THR A 568 20.28 -13.64 5.52
CA THR A 568 21.40 -13.20 6.36
C THR A 568 21.20 -11.74 6.82
N PRO A 569 21.86 -11.30 7.91
CA PRO A 569 21.82 -9.90 8.32
C PRO A 569 22.36 -8.97 7.23
N VAL A 570 21.58 -7.93 6.91
CA VAL A 570 21.94 -6.95 5.88
C VAL A 570 22.45 -5.66 6.52
N ALA A 571 23.65 -5.24 6.10
CA ALA A 571 24.20 -3.94 6.40
C ALA A 571 23.76 -2.91 5.35
N MET A 572 23.45 -1.69 5.80
CA MET A 572 23.14 -0.58 4.91
C MET A 572 24.43 0.08 4.45
N THR A 573 24.77 -0.09 3.18
CA THR A 573 25.96 0.51 2.56
C THR A 573 25.66 1.83 1.85
N ARG A 574 24.39 2.11 1.53
CA ARG A 574 23.98 3.42 1.00
C ARG A 574 23.85 4.44 2.12
N ASN A 575 24.56 5.55 2.06
CA ASN A 575 24.51 6.64 3.03
C ASN A 575 24.56 8.01 2.33
N ARG A 576 23.40 8.67 2.21
CA ARG A 576 23.24 10.05 1.73
C ARG A 576 23.32 11.08 2.88
N GLY A 577 23.69 10.65 4.08
CA GLY A 577 23.57 11.44 5.31
C GLY A 577 22.18 11.33 5.95
N THR A 578 21.88 12.25 6.86
CA THR A 578 20.66 12.24 7.70
C THR A 578 19.52 13.10 7.15
N SER A 579 19.81 13.92 6.14
CA SER A 579 18.85 14.87 5.57
C SER A 579 17.81 14.21 4.66
N ALA A 580 18.06 12.99 4.18
CA ALA A 580 17.11 12.26 3.35
C ALA A 580 17.36 10.74 3.44
N PRO A 581 16.35 9.90 3.17
CA PRO A 581 16.54 8.46 3.19
C PRO A 581 17.46 8.00 2.06
N SER A 582 18.40 7.11 2.41
CA SER A 582 19.31 6.44 1.49
C SER A 582 18.65 5.23 0.82
N LEU A 583 17.66 4.64 1.49
CA LEU A 583 16.81 3.55 0.97
C LEU A 583 15.35 3.83 1.34
N PHE A 584 14.46 3.65 0.37
CA PHE A 584 13.02 3.74 0.58
C PHE A 584 12.30 2.55 -0.05
N ILE A 585 11.61 1.74 0.75
CA ILE A 585 10.87 0.57 0.25
C ILE A 585 9.37 0.83 0.35
N VAL A 586 8.66 0.73 -0.77
CA VAL A 586 7.20 0.86 -0.86
C VAL A 586 6.62 -0.49 -1.22
N PHE A 587 5.81 -1.07 -0.34
CA PHE A 587 5.20 -2.37 -0.63
C PHE A 587 4.19 -2.26 -1.77
N ASN A 588 4.31 -3.15 -2.76
CA ASN A 588 3.36 -3.26 -3.86
C ASN A 588 2.60 -4.60 -3.77
N PRO A 589 1.40 -4.62 -3.19
CA PRO A 589 0.62 -5.86 -3.03
C PRO A 589 0.17 -6.44 -4.37
N VAL A 590 -0.02 -5.62 -5.40
CA VAL A 590 -0.49 -6.09 -6.73
C VAL A 590 0.57 -6.97 -7.38
N SER A 591 1.83 -6.55 -7.35
CA SER A 591 2.96 -7.36 -7.82
C SER A 591 3.06 -8.69 -7.08
N TYR A 592 2.77 -8.70 -5.78
CA TYR A 592 2.76 -9.92 -4.97
C TYR A 592 1.65 -10.89 -5.35
N VAL A 593 0.42 -10.41 -5.42
CA VAL A 593 -0.77 -11.22 -5.76
C VAL A 593 -0.62 -11.83 -7.15
N ASN A 594 -0.09 -11.08 -8.12
CA ASN A 594 0.11 -11.57 -9.49
C ASN A 594 1.20 -12.64 -9.63
N LEU A 595 2.05 -12.83 -8.61
CA LEU A 595 3.13 -13.82 -8.59
C LEU A 595 2.89 -14.96 -7.60
N ILE A 596 1.76 -14.95 -6.88
CA ILE A 596 1.52 -15.89 -5.77
C ILE A 596 1.43 -17.35 -6.24
N ASP A 597 0.92 -17.60 -7.43
CA ASP A 597 0.89 -18.93 -8.05
C ASP A 597 2.31 -19.49 -8.27
N LYS A 598 3.26 -18.61 -8.62
CA LYS A 598 4.65 -18.97 -8.92
C LYS A 598 5.50 -19.03 -7.65
N LEU A 599 5.26 -18.14 -6.69
CA LEU A 599 5.99 -18.06 -5.42
C LEU A 599 5.44 -18.98 -4.32
N SER A 600 4.21 -19.45 -4.43
CA SER A 600 3.63 -20.37 -3.44
C SER A 600 4.30 -21.73 -3.45
N VAL A 601 4.35 -22.33 -2.26
CA VAL A 601 4.87 -23.67 -2.01
C VAL A 601 3.72 -24.50 -1.46
N LEU A 602 3.47 -25.65 -2.07
CA LEU A 602 2.50 -26.62 -1.58
C LEU A 602 3.25 -27.69 -0.79
N ARG A 603 2.88 -27.88 0.47
CA ARG A 603 3.34 -29.02 1.25
C ARG A 603 2.26 -30.10 1.18
N SER A 604 2.44 -31.08 0.29
CA SER A 604 1.69 -32.32 0.38
C SER A 604 2.29 -33.17 1.49
N SER A 605 1.57 -33.32 2.60
CA SER A 605 1.83 -34.41 3.53
C SER A 605 1.23 -35.66 2.90
N TRP A 606 2.04 -36.40 2.14
CA TRP A 606 1.67 -37.71 1.63
C TRP A 606 1.58 -38.69 2.80
N THR A 607 0.54 -38.57 3.63
CA THR A 607 0.18 -39.60 4.59
C THR A 607 -0.48 -40.71 3.79
N GLN A 608 0.22 -41.83 3.61
CA GLN A 608 -0.36 -43.05 3.06
C GLN A 608 -1.44 -43.51 4.04
N ILE A 609 -2.71 -43.32 3.66
CA ILE A 609 -3.83 -43.92 4.37
C ILE A 609 -3.93 -45.34 3.83
N GLN A 610 -3.51 -46.32 4.62
CA GLN A 610 -3.65 -47.74 4.29
C GLN A 610 -4.88 -48.31 4.96
#